data_AF-A0A940ZYI2-F1
#
_entry.id   AF-A0A940ZYI2-F1
#
_cell.length_a   1.000
_cell.length_b   1.000
_cell.length_c   1.000
_cell.angle_alpha   90.00
_cell.angle_beta   90.00
_cell.angle_gamma   90.00
#
_symmetry.space_group_name_H-M   'P 1'
#
loop_
_entity.id
_entity.type
_entity.pdbx_description
1 polymer ?
#
loop_
_entity_poly.entity_id
_entity_poly.type
_entity_poly.pdbx_seq_one_letter_code
_entity_poly.pdbx_strand_id
1 'polypeptide(L)' 'MAFEWDSGKAAANLKKHGVSFEEAATAFRDPLSATGR' A
#
# COMPACT_ATOMS: atom_id res chain seq x y z
N MET A 1 1.82 11.21 -15.60
CA MET A 1 2.20 9.79 -15.49
C MET A 1 1.35 9.20 -14.37
N ALA A 2 0.18 8.65 -14.71
CA ALA A 2 -0.73 8.07 -13.72
C ALA A 2 -0.29 6.63 -13.47
N PHE A 3 0.11 6.33 -12.24
CA PHE A 3 0.36 4.96 -11.81
C PHE A 3 -1.01 4.34 -11.51
N GLU A 4 -1.56 3.59 -12.47
CA GLU A 4 -2.85 2.92 -12.30
C GLU A 4 -2.61 1.48 -11.83
N TRP A 5 -3.18 1.14 -10.68
CA TRP A 5 -3.18 -0.23 -10.19
C TRP A 5 -4.23 -1.04 -10.95
N ASP A 6 -3.88 -2.26 -11.33
CA ASP A 6 -4.87 -3.23 -11.80
C ASP A 6 -5.94 -3.44 -10.72
N SER A 7 -7.20 -3.21 -11.08
CA SER A 7 -8.34 -3.27 -10.16
C SER A 7 -8.58 -4.68 -9.60
N GLY A 8 -8.28 -5.71 -10.39
CA GLY A 8 -8.31 -7.11 -9.96
C GLY A 8 -7.26 -7.41 -8.89
N LYS A 9 -6.04 -6.93 -9.10
CA LYS A 9 -4.94 -7.03 -8.14
C LYS A 9 -5.24 -6.23 -6.87
N ALA A 10 -5.82 -5.05 -6.97
CA ALA A 10 -6.22 -4.25 -5.82
C ALA A 10 -7.26 -4.97 -4.95
N ALA A 11 -8.30 -5.55 -5.57
CA ALA A 11 -9.32 -6.34 -4.85
C ALA A 11 -8.72 -7.60 -4.21
N ALA A 12 -7.85 -8.32 -4.93
CA ALA A 12 -7.17 -9.49 -4.41
C ALA A 12 -6.22 -9.15 -3.24
N ASN A 13 -5.47 -8.04 -3.35
CA ASN A 13 -4.58 -7.57 -2.30
C ASN A 13 -5.37 -7.18 -1.04
N LEU A 14 -6.48 -6.44 -1.21
CA LEU A 14 -7.35 -6.07 -0.11
C LEU A 14 -7.94 -7.30 0.59
N LYS A 15 -8.42 -8.29 -0.16
CA LYS A 15 -8.94 -9.54 0.41
C LYS A 15 -7.86 -10.35 1.15
N LYS A 16 -6.63 -10.36 0.63
CA LYS A 16 -5.53 -11.15 1.18
C LYS A 16 -4.86 -10.50 2.40
N HIS A 17 -4.69 -9.18 2.36
CA HIS A 17 -3.89 -8.43 3.35
C HIS A 17 -4.74 -7.54 4.25
N GLY A 18 -6.03 -7.34 3.94
CA GLY A 18 -6.94 -6.53 4.74
C GLY A 18 -6.72 -5.02 4.63
N VAL A 19 -5.72 -4.57 3.84
CA VAL A 19 -5.37 -3.16 3.65
C VAL A 19 -5.26 -2.83 2.17
N SER A 20 -5.71 -1.62 1.78
CA SER A 20 -5.60 -1.13 0.41
C SER A 20 -4.17 -0.66 0.12
N PHE A 21 -3.82 -0.53 -1.16
CA PHE A 21 -2.53 0.03 -1.55
C PHE A 21 -2.37 1.50 -1.09
N GLU A 22 -3.44 2.28 -1.12
CA GLU A 22 -3.43 3.67 -0.65
C GLU A 22 -3.16 3.76 0.86
N GLU A 23 -3.80 2.89 1.65
CA GLU A 23 -3.60 2.81 3.10
C GLU A 23 -2.17 2.36 3.42
N ALA A 24 -1.70 1.28 2.78
CA ALA A 24 -0.34 0.80 2.93
C ALA A 24 0.70 1.84 2.50
N ALA A 25 0.39 2.67 1.49
CA ALA A 25 1.29 3.72 1.04
C ALA A 25 1.50 4.83 2.09
N THR A 26 0.54 4.99 3.02
CA THR A 26 0.69 5.94 4.12
C THR A 26 1.78 5.53 5.11
N ALA A 27 2.03 4.23 5.27
CA ALA A 27 3.08 3.70 6.15
C ALA A 27 4.49 4.13 5.70
N PHE A 28 4.71 4.42 4.40
CA PHE A 28 5.99 4.96 3.93
C PHE A 28 6.22 6.41 4.32
N ARG A 29 5.18 7.13 4.74
CA ARG A 29 5.27 8.51 5.22
C ARG A 29 5.40 8.59 6.73
N ASP A 30 5.32 7.47 7.42
CA ASP A 30 5.52 7.43 8.86
C ASP A 30 7.01 7.72 9.19
N PRO A 31 7.33 8.69 10.06
CA PRO A 31 8.71 9.03 10.42
C PRO A 31 9.51 7.86 11.02
N LEU A 32 8.83 6.86 11.61
CA LEU A 32 9.44 5.65 12.15
C LEU A 32 9.62 4.55 11.09
N SER A 33 9.08 4.73 9.89
CA SER A 33 9.24 3.80 8.76
C SER A 33 10.69 3.67 8.30
N ALA A 34 11.49 4.73 8.46
CA ALA A 34 12.90 4.77 8.06
C ALA A 34 13.88 4.32 9.16
N THR A 35 13.40 3.96 10.35
CA THR A 35 14.26 3.51 11.45
C THR A 35 14.64 2.03 11.29
N GLY A 36 15.44 1.73 10.28
CA GLY A 36 16.27 0.53 10.26
C GLY A 36 17.49 0.76 11.15
N ARG A 37 17.56 0.09 12.29
CA ARG A 37 18.79 -0.08 13.07
C ARG A 37 19.39 -1.44 12.79
#